data_AF-A0AB35WKY5-F1
#
_entry.id   AF-A0AB35WKY5-F1
#
_cell.length_a   1.000
_cell.length_b   1.000
_cell.length_c   1.000
_cell.angle_alpha   90.00
_cell.angle_beta   90.00
_cell.angle_gamma   90.00
#
_symmetry.space_group_name_H-M   'P 1'
#
loop_
_entity.id
_entity.type
_entity.pdbx_description
1 polymer ?
#
loop_
_entity_poly.entity_id
_entity_poly.type
_entity_poly.pdbx_seq_one_letter_code
_entity_poly.pdbx_strand_id
1 'polypeptide(L)' 'MTSHGELLRTIRSASFNDEAAAELLLEIRRLGLAPRLTHRLDDIAIHMHHDARALEALYLALSSGRIVFSAGVPADDQD' A
#
# COMPACT_ATOMS: atom_id res chain seq x y z
N MET A 1 -2.31 3.11 -21.08
CA MET A 1 -3.43 2.69 -20.21
C MET A 1 -3.01 1.41 -19.53
N THR A 2 -2.87 1.39 -18.21
CA THR A 2 -2.63 0.15 -17.44
C THR A 2 -3.88 -0.72 -17.49
N SER A 3 -3.72 -1.99 -17.86
CA SER A 3 -4.82 -2.95 -17.79
C SER A 3 -5.26 -3.17 -16.35
N HIS A 4 -6.54 -3.54 -16.13
CA HIS A 4 -7.05 -3.81 -14.78
C HIS A 4 -6.23 -4.89 -14.05
N GLY A 5 -5.76 -5.92 -14.78
CA GLY A 5 -4.89 -6.96 -14.23
C GLY A 5 -3.50 -6.45 -13.82
N GLU A 6 -2.91 -5.52 -14.57
CA GLU A 6 -1.65 -4.86 -14.19
C GLU A 6 -1.84 -4.00 -12.94
N LEU A 7 -2.94 -3.25 -12.85
CA LEU A 7 -3.25 -2.45 -11.66
C LEU A 7 -3.36 -3.33 -10.40
N LEU A 8 -4.13 -4.42 -10.47
CA LEU A 8 -4.26 -5.37 -9.36
C LEU A 8 -2.91 -5.97 -8.96
N ARG A 9 -2.07 -6.31 -9.94
CA ARG A 9 -0.72 -6.82 -9.69
C ARG A 9 0.15 -5.77 -9.00
N THR A 10 0.10 -4.51 -9.44
CA THR A 10 0.86 -3.42 -8.83
C THR A 10 0.42 -3.16 -7.39
N ILE A 11 -0.89 -3.11 -7.11
CA ILE A 11 -1.40 -2.91 -5.74
C ILE A 11 -0.94 -4.05 -4.83
N ARG A 12 -1.08 -5.31 -5.28
CA ARG A 12 -0.63 -6.46 -4.51
C ARG A 12 0.88 -6.46 -4.26
N SER A 13 1.67 -6.07 -5.28
CA SER A 13 3.12 -5.95 -5.12
C SER A 13 3.51 -4.85 -4.15
N ALA A 14 2.81 -3.71 -4.17
CA ALA A 14 3.07 -2.61 -3.26
C ALA A 14 2.75 -2.99 -1.81
N SER A 15 1.60 -3.64 -1.58
CA SER A 15 1.21 -4.22 -0.28
C SER A 15 2.33 -5.09 0.32
N PHE A 16 2.80 -6.06 -0.46
CA PHE A 16 3.87 -6.97 -0.03
C PHE A 16 5.20 -6.25 0.23
N ASN A 17 5.56 -5.29 -0.61
CA ASN A 17 6.81 -4.55 -0.46
C ASN A 17 6.82 -3.68 0.80
N ASP A 18 5.68 -3.05 1.13
CA ASP A 18 5.56 -2.24 2.34
C ASP A 18 5.68 -3.11 3.60
N GLU A 19 5.06 -4.28 3.61
CA GLU A 19 5.20 -5.25 4.70
C GLU A 19 6.66 -5.72 4.87
N ALA A 20 7.30 -6.16 3.78
CA ALA A 20 8.69 -6.62 3.82
C ALA A 20 9.66 -5.52 4.27
N ALA A 21 9.46 -4.29 3.82
CA ALA A 21 10.27 -3.16 4.23
C ALA A 21 10.04 -2.78 5.70
N ALA A 22 8.80 -2.86 6.20
CA ALA A 22 8.50 -2.67 7.63
C ALA A 22 9.26 -3.69 8.49
N GLU A 23 9.23 -4.97 8.11
CA GLU A 23 9.95 -6.04 8.80
C GLU A 23 11.46 -5.80 8.83
N LEU A 24 12.05 -5.40 7.69
CA LEU A 24 13.47 -5.08 7.59
C LEU A 24 13.87 -3.94 8.56
N LEU A 25 13.06 -2.89 8.67
CA LEU A 25 13.33 -1.79 9.61
C LEU A 25 13.29 -2.26 11.08
N LEU A 26 12.36 -3.17 11.41
CA LEU A 26 12.24 -3.79 12.74
C LEU A 26 13.36 -4.78 13.05
N GLU A 27 14.07 -5.28 12.05
CA GLU A 27 15.30 -6.04 12.22
C GLU A 27 16.51 -5.12 12.40
N ILE A 28 16.63 -4.09 11.56
CA ILE A 28 17.71 -3.09 11.63
C ILE A 28 17.74 -2.39 13.00
N ARG A 29 16.58 -2.09 13.60
CA ARG A 29 16.53 -1.47 14.94
C ARG A 29 17.18 -2.33 16.03
N ARG A 30 17.26 -3.66 15.84
CA ARG A 30 17.86 -4.60 16.80
C ARG A 30 19.39 -4.54 16.82
N LEU A 31 20.01 -3.83 15.88
CA LEU A 31 21.46 -3.69 15.77
C LEU A 31 22.08 -2.71 16.79
N GLY A 32 21.32 -2.24 17.78
CA GLY A 32 21.84 -1.36 18.83
C GLY A 32 22.06 0.08 18.37
N LEU A 33 21.11 0.62 17.59
CA LEU A 33 21.15 1.98 17.07
C LEU A 33 20.92 3.04 18.16
N ALA A 34 21.29 4.28 17.85
CA ALA A 34 21.00 5.42 18.74
C ALA A 34 19.48 5.52 19.00
N PRO A 35 19.03 5.84 20.22
CA PRO A 35 17.60 5.80 20.59
C PRO A 35 16.68 6.60 19.65
N ARG A 36 17.11 7.79 19.21
CA ARG A 36 16.35 8.61 18.25
C ARG A 36 16.13 7.92 16.91
N LEU A 37 17.12 7.17 16.44
CA LEU A 37 17.02 6.42 15.19
C LEU A 37 16.12 5.20 15.36
N THR A 38 16.23 4.47 16.48
CA THR A 38 15.34 3.36 16.83
C THR A 38 13.87 3.79 16.81
N HIS A 39 13.52 4.88 17.51
CA HIS A 39 12.15 5.40 17.50
C HIS A 39 11.66 5.76 16.09
N ARG A 40 12.52 6.39 15.28
CA ARG A 40 12.17 6.74 13.91
C ARG A 40 11.94 5.52 13.02
N LEU A 41 12.74 4.46 13.20
CA LEU A 41 12.54 3.20 12.48
C LEU A 41 11.23 2.53 12.88
N ASP A 42 10.89 2.56 14.17
CA ASP A 42 9.61 2.05 14.68
C ASP A 42 8.42 2.80 14.07
N ASP A 43 8.48 4.13 14.07
CA ASP A 43 7.42 4.97 13.50
C ASP A 43 7.21 4.66 12.00
N ILE A 44 8.31 4.57 11.22
CA ILE A 44 8.23 4.25 9.79
C ILE A 44 7.66 2.85 9.59
N ALA A 45 8.14 1.85 10.32
CA ALA A 45 7.66 0.47 10.19
C ALA A 45 6.16 0.35 10.50
N ILE A 46 5.66 1.08 11.50
CA ILE A 46 4.24 1.13 11.82
C ILE A 46 3.43 1.70 10.65
N HIS A 47 3.86 2.80 10.06
CA HIS A 47 3.17 3.39 8.90
C HIS A 47 3.18 2.45 7.69
N MET A 48 4.32 1.85 7.36
CA MET A 48 4.42 0.89 6.25
C MET A 48 3.52 -0.32 6.46
N HIS A 49 3.40 -0.84 7.69
CA HIS A 49 2.47 -1.93 8.00
C HIS A 49 1.01 -1.53 7.81
N HIS A 50 0.66 -0.28 8.15
CA HIS A 50 -0.67 0.26 7.90
C HIS A 50 -0.95 0.42 6.40
N ASP A 51 0.02 0.91 5.63
CA ASP A 51 -0.09 1.08 4.19
C ASP A 51 -0.21 -0.28 3.47
N ALA A 52 0.58 -1.27 3.87
CA ALA A 52 0.48 -2.65 3.40
C ALA A 52 -0.94 -3.21 3.58
N ARG A 53 -1.50 -3.09 4.79
CA ARG A 53 -2.88 -3.54 5.09
C ARG A 53 -3.93 -2.79 4.29
N ALA A 54 -3.76 -1.48 4.10
CA ALA A 54 -4.69 -0.68 3.31
C ALA A 54 -4.67 -1.09 1.84
N LEU A 55 -3.48 -1.33 1.27
CA LEU A 55 -3.29 -1.79 -0.10
C LEU A 55 -3.83 -3.22 -0.29
N GLU A 56 -3.61 -4.12 0.67
CA GLU A 56 -4.21 -5.47 0.64
C GLU A 56 -5.74 -5.40 0.65
N ALA A 57 -6.31 -4.59 1.54
CA ALA A 57 -7.76 -4.39 1.60
C ALA A 57 -8.31 -3.83 0.28
N LEU A 58 -7.60 -2.90 -0.35
CA LEU A 58 -7.94 -2.34 -1.65
C LEU A 58 -7.86 -3.41 -2.76
N TYR A 59 -6.80 -4.21 -2.78
CA TYR A 59 -6.65 -5.34 -3.71
C TYR A 59 -7.81 -6.32 -3.59
N LEU A 60 -8.16 -6.72 -2.36
CA LEU A 60 -9.30 -7.63 -2.10
C LEU A 60 -10.63 -7.01 -2.55
N ALA A 61 -10.85 -5.73 -2.29
CA ALA A 61 -12.07 -5.05 -2.69
C ALA A 61 -12.21 -4.92 -4.23
N LEU A 62 -11.11 -4.63 -4.93
CA LEU A 62 -11.11 -4.53 -6.40
C LEU A 62 -11.23 -5.91 -7.06
N SER A 63 -10.45 -6.89 -6.61
CA SER A 63 -10.45 -8.25 -7.18
C SER A 63 -11.77 -9.02 -6.95
N SER A 64 -12.51 -8.68 -5.89
CA SER A 64 -13.86 -9.23 -5.63
C SER A 64 -14.98 -8.47 -6.33
N GLY A 65 -14.69 -7.37 -7.04
CA GLY A 65 -15.70 -6.52 -7.67
C GLY A 65 -16.55 -5.69 -6.69
N ARG A 66 -16.17 -5.62 -5.40
CA ARG A 66 -16.81 -4.75 -4.40
C ARG A 66 -16.62 -3.27 -4.69
N ILE A 67 -15.52 -2.92 -5.35
CA ILE A 67 -15.24 -1.58 -5.84
C ILE A 67 -15.11 -1.67 -7.36
N VAL A 68 -15.93 -0.91 -8.07
CA VAL A 68 -15.88 -0.80 -9.53
C VAL A 68 -15.37 0.61 -9.87
N PHE A 69 -14.34 0.70 -10.68
CA PHE A 69 -13.92 1.99 -11.23
C PHE A 69 -14.99 2.45 -12.23
N SER A 70 -15.80 3.45 -11.86
CA SER A 70 -16.45 4.27 -12.87
C SER A 70 -15.35 5.12 -13.52
N ALA A 71 -14.88 4.70 -14.69
CA ALA A 71 -14.25 5.64 -15.60
C ALA A 71 -15.26 6.78 -15.77
N GLY A 72 -14.88 8.00 -15.37
CA GLY A 72 -15.81 9.12 -15.28
C GLY A 72 -16.72 9.18 -16.50
N VAL A 73 -18.03 9.25 -16.24
CA VAL A 73 -18.98 9.75 -17.24
C VAL A 73 -18.41 11.10 -17.67
N PRO A 74 -18.04 11.32 -18.95
CA PRO A 74 -17.77 12.68 -19.39
C PRO A 74 -19.01 13.47 -19.03
N ALA A 75 -18.85 14.59 -18.34
CA ALA A 75 -19.92 15.56 -18.22
C ALA A 75 -20.23 16.03 -19.65
N ASP A 76 -21.13 15.31 -20.32
CA ASP A 76 -21.90 15.87 -21.41
C ASP A 76 -22.72 16.97 -20.74
N ASP A 77 -22.20 18.19 -20.82
CA ASP A 77 -22.98 19.40 -20.74
C ASP A 77 -24.07 19.27 -21.81
N GLN A 78 -25.22 18.71 -21.42
CA GLN A 78 -26.46 18.86 -22.13
C GLN A 78 -27.07 20.20 -21.70
N ASP A 79 -27.31 21.01 -22.74
CA ASP A 79 -28.07 22.26 -22.85
C ASP A 79 -27.30 23.59 -22.73
#